data_AF-A0A345BJR7-F1
#
_entry.id   AF-A0A345BJR7-F1
#
_cell.length_a   1.000
_cell.length_b   1.000
_cell.length_c   1.000
_cell.angle_alpha   90.00
_cell.angle_beta   90.00
_cell.angle_gamma   90.00
#
_symmetry.space_group_name_H-M   'P 1'
#
loop_
_entity.id
_entity.type
_entity.pdbx_description
1 polymer ?
#
loop_
_entity_poly.entity_id
_entity_poly.type
_entity_poly.pdbx_seq_one_letter_code
_entity_poly.pdbx_strand_id
1 'polypeptide(L)'
;NRYPQLPYFMMGHSMGSFALRNYLQDYPVTMQGVIFMGTGTSPLPLTAALPFIKKMAEKQPKKPAPFIDKLAFGSFSKKFPEASSFNWLSKNQANVADYENDPLMGFIFTNNGFATLFSLVKRANQRNWYQAIPKELPILIISGAEDPVGDFSKGPAKIQKQLKHAGF
;
A
#
# COMPACT_ATOMS: atom_id res chain seq x y z
N ASN A 1 5.84 -2.06 29.01
CA ASN A 1 5.95 -0.74 28.36
C ASN A 1 7.23 -0.04 28.77
N ARG A 2 8.22 0.07 27.86
CA ARG A 2 9.54 0.67 28.15
C ARG A 2 9.55 2.21 28.05
N TYR A 3 8.62 2.80 27.30
CA TYR A 3 8.50 4.26 27.10
C TYR A 3 7.03 4.73 27.17
N PRO A 4 6.37 4.66 28.34
CA PRO A 4 4.92 4.89 28.44
C PRO A 4 4.48 6.35 28.27
N GLN A 5 5.40 7.32 28.37
CA GLN A 5 5.09 8.76 28.37
C GLN A 5 5.42 9.45 27.04
N LEU A 6 6.04 8.74 26.09
CA LEU A 6 6.41 9.34 24.80
C LEU A 6 5.21 9.30 23.84
N PRO A 7 5.01 10.35 23.03
CA PRO A 7 3.99 10.30 21.99
C PRO A 7 4.35 9.21 20.97
N TYR A 8 3.34 8.44 20.61
CA TYR A 8 3.45 7.29 19.72
C TYR A 8 2.80 7.61 18.38
N PHE A 9 3.56 7.45 17.30
CA PHE A 9 3.08 7.60 15.94
C PHE A 9 3.33 6.31 15.15
N MET A 10 2.47 6.01 14.19
CA MET A 10 2.68 4.89 13.28
C MET A 10 2.68 5.37 11.83
N MET A 11 3.72 4.96 11.09
CA MET A 11 3.87 5.25 9.67
C MET A 11 3.74 3.96 8.88
N GLY A 12 2.93 3.99 7.83
CA GLY A 12 2.84 2.92 6.85
C GLY A 12 3.26 3.43 5.47
N HIS A 13 4.25 2.78 4.86
CA HIS A 13 4.70 3.05 3.50
C HIS A 13 4.21 1.97 2.52
N SER A 14 3.68 2.36 1.34
CA SER A 14 3.26 1.44 0.28
C SER A 14 2.33 0.34 0.82
N MET A 15 2.68 -0.95 0.71
CA MET A 15 1.92 -2.04 1.35
C MET A 15 1.60 -1.77 2.83
N GLY A 16 2.57 -1.21 3.56
CA GLY A 16 2.42 -0.85 4.97
C GLY A 16 1.36 0.23 5.22
N SER A 17 1.09 1.13 4.27
CA SER A 17 0.02 2.13 4.41
C SER A 17 -1.36 1.46 4.38
N PHE A 18 -1.53 0.45 3.52
CA PHE A 18 -2.75 -0.34 3.48
C PHE A 18 -2.89 -1.18 4.74
N ALA A 19 -1.81 -1.81 5.20
CA ALA A 19 -1.80 -2.56 6.46
C ALA A 19 -2.20 -1.66 7.64
N LEU A 20 -1.65 -0.45 7.74
CA LEU A 20 -1.99 0.51 8.79
C LEU A 20 -3.45 0.94 8.73
N ARG A 21 -4.00 1.22 7.55
CA ARG A 21 -5.43 1.53 7.40
C ARG A 21 -6.33 0.36 7.82
N ASN A 22 -5.89 -0.88 7.66
CA ASN A 22 -6.60 -2.05 8.18
C ASN A 22 -6.45 -2.17 9.70
N TYR A 23 -5.25 -1.95 10.22
CA TYR A 23 -4.99 -1.95 11.67
C TYR A 23 -5.89 -0.96 12.42
N LEU A 24 -6.04 0.27 11.91
CA LEU A 24 -6.90 1.29 12.51
C LEU A 24 -8.41 0.95 12.46
N GLN A 25 -8.81 -0.05 11.67
CA GLN A 25 -10.18 -0.57 11.69
C GLN A 25 -10.41 -1.62 12.77
N ASP A 26 -9.36 -2.35 13.14
CA ASP A 26 -9.46 -3.57 13.96
C ASP A 26 -9.04 -3.33 15.42
N TYR A 27 -8.23 -2.31 15.68
CA TYR A 27 -7.62 -2.09 16.99
C TYR A 27 -7.92 -0.69 17.54
N PRO A 28 -8.02 -0.55 18.88
CA PRO A 28 -8.12 0.76 19.51
C PRO A 28 -6.96 1.67 19.12
N VAL A 29 -7.28 2.90 18.73
CA VAL A 29 -6.29 3.92 18.38
C VAL A 29 -5.69 4.49 19.66
N THR A 30 -4.45 4.09 19.96
CA THR A 30 -3.67 4.56 21.13
C THR A 30 -2.55 5.52 20.74
N MET A 31 -2.27 5.65 19.44
CA MET A 31 -1.31 6.58 18.86
C MET A 31 -1.85 8.02 18.80
N GLN A 32 -0.94 8.99 18.84
CA GLN A 32 -1.20 10.42 18.73
C GLN A 32 -1.21 10.92 17.28
N GLY A 33 -0.93 10.06 16.31
CA GLY A 33 -1.06 10.38 14.90
C GLY A 33 -0.56 9.26 13.99
N VAL A 34 -0.93 9.33 12.71
CA VAL A 34 -0.53 8.34 11.71
C VAL A 34 -0.09 8.99 10.40
N ILE A 35 0.81 8.31 9.69
CA ILE A 35 1.35 8.75 8.41
C ILE A 35 1.10 7.66 7.36
N PHE A 36 0.35 7.98 6.31
CA PHE A 36 0.18 7.15 5.13
C PHE A 36 1.11 7.65 4.02
N MET A 37 2.21 6.94 3.80
CA MET A 37 3.21 7.28 2.78
C MET A 37 3.10 6.40 1.54
N GLY A 38 3.15 6.98 0.34
CA GLY A 38 3.10 6.20 -0.92
C GLY A 38 1.83 5.36 -1.03
N THR A 39 0.71 5.91 -0.53
CA THR A 39 -0.57 5.21 -0.47
C THR A 39 -1.40 5.46 -1.72
N GLY A 40 -2.45 4.67 -1.93
CA GLY A 40 -3.38 4.90 -3.03
C GLY A 40 -4.77 4.33 -2.79
N THR A 41 -5.62 4.51 -3.78
CA THR A 41 -6.86 3.76 -3.90
C THR A 41 -6.67 2.72 -4.99
N SER A 42 -6.99 1.46 -4.71
CA SER A 42 -6.78 0.39 -5.69
C SER A 42 -7.54 0.68 -7.00
N PRO A 43 -6.93 0.44 -8.17
CA PRO A 43 -7.71 0.31 -9.39
C PRO A 43 -8.64 -0.91 -9.26
N LEU A 44 -9.93 -0.71 -9.54
CA LEU A 44 -10.99 -1.73 -9.49
C LEU A 44 -10.60 -3.10 -10.11
N PRO A 45 -9.90 -3.16 -11.27
CA PRO A 45 -9.61 -4.42 -11.96
C PRO A 45 -8.83 -5.46 -11.15
N LEU A 46 -7.85 -5.05 -10.36
CA LEU A 46 -7.02 -5.99 -9.58
C LEU A 46 -7.79 -6.64 -8.43
N THR A 47 -8.73 -5.91 -7.81
CA THR A 47 -9.58 -6.46 -6.75
C THR A 47 -10.65 -7.42 -7.26
N ALA A 48 -11.00 -7.34 -8.55
CA ALA A 48 -11.95 -8.26 -9.19
C ALA A 48 -11.35 -9.67 -9.38
N ALA A 49 -10.04 -9.76 -9.59
CA ALA A 49 -9.33 -11.04 -9.70
C ALA A 49 -9.10 -11.75 -8.35
N LEU A 50 -9.36 -11.08 -7.22
CA LEU A 50 -9.04 -11.58 -5.88
C LEU A 50 -9.64 -12.97 -5.55
N PRO A 51 -10.91 -13.30 -5.88
CA PRO A 51 -11.45 -14.63 -5.60
C PRO A 51 -10.68 -15.76 -6.30
N PHE A 52 -10.26 -15.52 -7.55
CA PHE A 52 -9.45 -16.49 -8.30
C PHE A 52 -8.05 -16.65 -7.68
N ILE A 53 -7.42 -15.53 -7.31
CA ILE A 53 -6.10 -15.52 -6.67
C ILE A 53 -6.14 -16.25 -5.33
N LYS A 54 -7.20 -16.07 -4.53
CA LYS A 54 -7.41 -16.82 -3.28
C LYS A 54 -7.52 -18.32 -3.52
N LYS A 55 -8.30 -18.76 -4.51
CA LYS A 55 -8.40 -20.18 -4.87
C LYS A 55 -7.05 -20.77 -5.32
N MET A 56 -6.22 -19.98 -6.00
CA MET A 56 -4.87 -20.42 -6.35
C MET A 56 -3.95 -20.48 -5.12
N ALA A 57 -4.07 -19.53 -4.20
CA ALA A 57 -3.35 -19.52 -2.93
C ALA A 57 -3.71 -20.72 -2.03
N GLU A 58 -4.97 -21.18 -2.02
CA GLU A 58 -5.39 -22.39 -1.31
C GLU A 58 -4.68 -23.65 -1.84
N LYS A 59 -4.51 -23.75 -3.16
CA LYS A 59 -3.89 -24.92 -3.81
C LYS A 59 -2.37 -24.90 -3.78
N GLN A 60 -1.76 -23.73 -4.00
CA GLN A 60 -0.31 -23.59 -4.18
C GLN A 60 0.19 -22.34 -3.43
N PRO A 61 0.07 -22.28 -2.08
CA PRO A 61 0.27 -21.04 -1.31
C PRO A 61 1.68 -20.48 -1.41
N LYS A 62 2.70 -21.36 -1.48
CA LYS A 62 4.12 -20.99 -1.47
C LYS A 62 4.73 -20.80 -2.86
N LYS A 63 3.96 -21.00 -3.93
CA LYS A 63 4.48 -20.87 -5.30
C LYS A 63 4.60 -19.40 -5.68
N PRO A 64 5.77 -18.92 -6.15
CA PRO A 64 5.93 -17.58 -6.74
C PRO A 64 4.97 -17.35 -7.92
N ALA A 65 4.43 -16.13 -8.04
CA ALA A 65 3.37 -15.82 -9.00
C ALA A 65 3.76 -14.72 -10.00
N PRO A 66 4.72 -14.95 -10.91
CA PRO A 66 5.24 -13.93 -11.84
C PRO A 66 4.16 -13.35 -12.77
N PHE A 67 3.12 -14.12 -13.10
CA PHE A 67 2.01 -13.63 -13.90
C PHE A 67 1.17 -12.59 -13.14
N ILE A 68 0.89 -12.81 -11.84
CA ILE A 68 0.18 -11.83 -11.02
C ILE A 68 1.03 -10.59 -10.82
N ASP A 69 2.33 -10.78 -10.56
CA ASP A 69 3.30 -9.70 -10.41
C ASP A 69 3.29 -8.74 -11.62
N LYS A 70 3.42 -9.30 -12.83
CA LYS A 70 3.35 -8.54 -14.07
C LYS A 70 2.02 -7.80 -14.26
N LEU A 71 0.89 -8.40 -13.86
CA LEU A 71 -0.41 -7.75 -13.92
C LEU A 71 -0.55 -6.62 -12.89
N ALA A 72 0.07 -6.77 -11.71
CA ALA A 72 0.00 -5.82 -10.62
C ALA A 72 0.89 -4.59 -10.86
N PHE A 73 2.14 -4.83 -11.27
CA PHE A 73 3.21 -3.82 -11.26
C PHE A 73 3.84 -3.58 -12.64
N GLY A 74 3.62 -4.46 -13.61
CA GLY A 74 4.31 -4.39 -14.91
C GLY A 74 4.00 -3.15 -15.77
N SER A 75 3.04 -2.32 -15.36
CA SER A 75 2.76 -1.02 -15.98
C SER A 75 3.41 0.17 -15.27
N PHE A 76 3.92 0.00 -14.04
CA PHE A 76 4.36 1.10 -13.19
C PHE A 76 5.56 1.84 -13.78
N SER A 77 6.53 1.14 -14.37
CA SER A 77 7.68 1.78 -15.01
C SER A 77 7.40 2.42 -16.38
N LYS A 78 6.23 2.16 -17.01
CA LYS A 78 6.02 2.52 -18.43
C LYS A 78 6.06 4.02 -18.74
N LYS A 79 5.85 4.88 -17.73
CA LYS A 79 5.89 6.34 -17.91
C LYS A 79 7.27 6.94 -17.67
N PHE A 80 8.22 6.15 -17.20
CA PHE A 80 9.56 6.61 -16.86
C PHE A 80 10.53 6.27 -18.00
N PRO A 81 11.44 7.18 -18.35
CA PRO A 81 12.36 6.99 -19.48
C PRO A 81 13.43 5.94 -19.21
N GLU A 82 13.71 5.63 -17.94
CA GLU A 82 14.76 4.69 -17.55
C GLU A 82 14.34 3.22 -17.80
N ALA A 83 15.32 2.35 -18.07
CA ALA A 83 15.06 1.00 -18.58
C ALA A 83 14.59 -0.04 -17.53
N SER A 84 15.03 0.07 -16.27
CA SER A 84 14.64 -0.83 -15.18
C SER A 84 13.12 -0.92 -14.92
N SER A 85 12.67 -2.13 -14.59
CA SER A 85 11.30 -2.39 -14.12
C SER A 85 10.99 -1.82 -12.73
N PHE A 86 11.98 -1.24 -12.04
CA PHE A 86 11.88 -0.67 -10.70
C PHE A 86 12.03 0.85 -10.67
N ASN A 87 12.16 1.53 -11.82
CA ASN A 87 12.35 2.99 -11.87
C ASN A 87 11.21 3.81 -11.26
N TRP A 88 10.03 3.23 -11.14
CA TRP A 88 8.91 3.86 -10.44
C TRP A 88 9.15 4.02 -8.93
N LEU A 89 10.15 3.34 -8.33
CA LEU A 89 10.47 3.43 -6.90
C LEU A 89 11.12 4.77 -6.52
N SER A 90 11.98 5.31 -7.39
CA SER A 90 12.71 6.54 -7.09
C SER A 90 13.19 7.25 -8.35
N LYS A 91 13.12 8.58 -8.34
CA LYS A 91 13.79 9.42 -9.34
C LYS A 91 15.32 9.31 -9.25
N ASN A 92 15.85 9.12 -8.06
CA ASN A 92 17.29 8.94 -7.86
C ASN A 92 17.67 7.51 -8.24
N GLN A 93 18.39 7.35 -9.35
CA GLN A 93 18.80 6.05 -9.89
C GLN A 93 19.76 5.29 -8.98
N ALA A 94 20.48 5.97 -8.07
CA ALA A 94 21.26 5.28 -7.05
C ALA A 94 20.37 4.44 -6.12
N ASN A 95 19.21 4.97 -5.71
CA ASN A 95 18.26 4.22 -4.87
C ASN A 95 17.67 3.00 -5.59
N VAL A 96 17.45 3.12 -6.92
CA VAL A 96 16.96 2.00 -7.74
C VAL A 96 18.02 0.92 -7.83
N ALA A 97 19.27 1.30 -8.10
CA ALA A 97 20.40 0.36 -8.13
C ALA A 97 20.61 -0.31 -6.77
N ASP A 98 20.54 0.43 -5.65
CA ASP A 98 20.65 -0.14 -4.31
C ASP A 98 19.55 -1.18 -4.05
N TYR A 99 18.31 -0.90 -4.48
CA TYR A 99 17.19 -1.82 -4.38
C TYR A 99 17.41 -3.10 -5.22
N GLU A 100 17.88 -2.96 -6.45
CA GLU A 100 18.12 -4.11 -7.35
C GLU A 100 19.29 -4.99 -6.88
N ASN A 101 20.26 -4.41 -6.19
CA ASN A 101 21.44 -5.12 -5.68
C ASN A 101 21.23 -5.74 -4.29
N ASP A 102 20.15 -5.40 -3.57
CA ASP A 102 19.85 -5.96 -2.25
C ASP A 102 19.19 -7.35 -2.38
N PRO A 103 19.83 -8.44 -1.87
CA PRO A 103 19.30 -9.80 -1.98
C PRO A 103 17.99 -10.04 -1.21
N LEU A 104 17.60 -9.11 -0.33
CA LEU A 104 16.34 -9.18 0.42
C LEU A 104 15.18 -8.48 -0.30
N MET A 105 15.45 -7.81 -1.42
CA MET A 105 14.50 -6.99 -2.17
C MET A 105 14.14 -7.61 -3.52
N GLY A 106 13.17 -7.03 -4.24
CA GLY A 106 12.81 -7.41 -5.60
C GLY A 106 12.19 -8.81 -5.77
N PHE A 107 11.99 -9.58 -4.70
CA PHE A 107 11.45 -10.93 -4.79
C PHE A 107 9.98 -10.94 -5.22
N ILE A 108 9.64 -11.93 -6.04
CA ILE A 108 8.27 -12.13 -6.51
C ILE A 108 7.45 -12.77 -5.39
N PHE A 109 6.30 -12.16 -5.08
CA PHE A 109 5.40 -12.70 -4.06
C PHE A 109 4.82 -14.05 -4.48
N THR A 110 4.54 -14.88 -3.48
CA THR A 110 3.81 -16.14 -3.69
C THR A 110 2.34 -15.88 -3.98
N ASN A 111 1.61 -16.91 -4.42
CA ASN A 111 0.16 -16.85 -4.58
C ASN A 111 -0.52 -16.35 -3.28
N ASN A 112 -0.09 -16.86 -2.12
CA ASN A 112 -0.60 -16.39 -0.84
C ASN A 112 -0.19 -14.94 -0.53
N GLY A 113 1.05 -14.55 -0.88
CA GLY A 113 1.51 -13.17 -0.75
C GLY A 113 0.62 -12.18 -1.52
N PHE A 114 0.32 -12.47 -2.79
CA PHE A 114 -0.60 -11.65 -3.59
C PHE A 114 -2.04 -11.68 -3.09
N ALA A 115 -2.53 -12.85 -2.65
CA ALA A 115 -3.87 -12.95 -2.05
C ALA A 115 -3.99 -12.04 -0.81
N THR A 116 -2.95 -12.02 0.04
CA THR A 116 -2.88 -11.13 1.21
C THR A 116 -2.78 -9.67 0.80
N LEU A 117 -1.84 -9.31 -0.08
CA LEU A 117 -1.66 -7.94 -0.55
C LEU A 117 -2.96 -7.35 -1.09
N PHE A 118 -3.63 -8.05 -2.01
CA PHE A 118 -4.88 -7.57 -2.59
C PHE A 118 -6.05 -7.59 -1.61
N SER A 119 -6.03 -8.47 -0.60
CA SER A 119 -7.00 -8.42 0.50
C SER A 119 -6.80 -7.17 1.35
N LEU A 120 -5.55 -6.82 1.71
CA LEU A 120 -5.22 -5.59 2.44
C LEU A 120 -5.65 -4.36 1.66
N VAL A 121 -5.30 -4.30 0.38
CA VAL A 121 -5.64 -3.20 -0.51
C VAL A 121 -7.16 -3.05 -0.68
N LYS A 122 -7.90 -4.15 -0.87
CA LYS A 122 -9.36 -4.14 -0.96
C LYS A 122 -10.00 -3.63 0.32
N ARG A 123 -9.60 -4.18 1.48
CA ARG A 123 -10.17 -3.83 2.79
C ARG A 123 -9.86 -2.38 3.18
N ALA A 124 -8.62 -1.92 2.98
CA ALA A 124 -8.24 -0.54 3.24
C ALA A 124 -9.07 0.47 2.44
N ASN A 125 -9.59 0.09 1.27
CA ASN A 125 -10.37 0.96 0.38
C ASN A 125 -11.89 0.68 0.41
N GLN A 126 -12.39 -0.07 1.38
CA GLN A 126 -13.84 -0.27 1.55
C GLN A 126 -14.54 1.05 1.85
N ARG A 127 -15.84 1.10 1.52
CA ARG A 127 -16.70 2.21 1.93
C ARG A 127 -16.65 2.32 3.45
N ASN A 128 -16.43 3.52 3.97
CA ASN A 128 -16.36 3.81 5.40
C ASN A 128 -15.21 3.11 6.15
N TRP A 129 -14.10 2.76 5.50
CA TRP A 129 -12.92 2.17 6.18
C TRP A 129 -12.41 3.02 7.37
N TYR A 130 -12.69 4.32 7.40
CA TYR A 130 -12.31 5.26 8.46
C TYR A 130 -13.31 5.34 9.62
N GLN A 131 -14.37 4.53 9.64
CA GLN A 131 -15.47 4.68 10.60
C GLN A 131 -15.07 4.43 12.05
N ALA A 132 -14.10 3.54 12.30
CA ALA A 132 -13.60 3.22 13.63
C ALA A 132 -12.49 4.17 14.11
N ILE A 133 -12.05 5.13 13.28
CA ILE A 133 -10.92 6.01 13.58
C ILE A 133 -11.45 7.29 14.26
N PRO A 134 -10.90 7.68 15.44
CA PRO A 134 -11.25 8.95 16.10
C PRO A 134 -11.00 10.15 15.18
N LYS A 135 -11.92 11.10 15.16
CA LYS A 135 -11.88 12.26 14.24
C LYS A 135 -10.75 13.22 14.57
N GLU A 136 -10.36 13.24 15.83
CA GLU A 136 -9.30 14.07 16.37
C GLU A 136 -7.92 13.50 16.08
N LEU A 137 -7.81 12.27 15.57
CA LEU A 137 -6.52 11.65 15.22
C LEU A 137 -5.88 12.43 14.05
N PRO A 138 -4.70 13.03 14.25
CA PRO A 138 -3.96 13.66 13.16
C PRO A 138 -3.52 12.61 12.13
N ILE A 139 -3.87 12.83 10.86
CA ILE A 139 -3.51 11.96 9.74
C ILE A 139 -2.71 12.77 8.72
N LEU A 140 -1.47 12.37 8.46
CA LEU A 140 -0.68 12.86 7.35
C LEU A 140 -0.75 11.89 6.17
N ILE A 141 -1.10 12.40 4.99
CA ILE A 141 -1.02 11.66 3.72
C ILE A 141 0.09 12.29 2.89
N ILE A 142 1.09 11.51 2.51
CA ILE A 142 2.24 11.99 1.74
C ILE A 142 2.59 10.97 0.64
N SER A 143 2.72 11.43 -0.60
CA SER A 143 3.11 10.59 -1.73
C SER A 143 3.88 11.41 -2.76
N GLY A 144 4.70 10.74 -3.57
CA GLY A 144 5.27 11.36 -4.76
C GLY A 144 4.18 11.68 -5.78
N ALA A 145 4.29 12.82 -6.46
CA ALA A 145 3.27 13.24 -7.42
C ALA A 145 3.16 12.27 -8.62
N GLU A 146 4.29 11.64 -8.97
CA GLU A 146 4.43 10.70 -10.09
C GLU A 146 4.31 9.23 -9.66
N ASP A 147 3.98 8.94 -8.40
CA ASP A 147 3.86 7.57 -7.89
C ASP A 147 2.67 6.82 -8.53
N PRO A 148 2.91 5.71 -9.27
CA PRO A 148 1.84 4.94 -9.89
C PRO A 148 0.97 4.17 -8.88
N VAL A 149 1.46 3.86 -7.67
CA VAL A 149 0.65 3.25 -6.59
C VAL A 149 -0.50 4.19 -6.21
N GLY A 150 -0.21 5.48 -6.15
CA GLY A 150 -1.15 6.54 -5.88
C GLY A 150 -1.98 6.99 -7.08
N ASP A 151 -1.90 6.31 -8.23
CA ASP A 151 -2.46 6.77 -9.51
C ASP A 151 -2.10 8.24 -9.79
N PHE A 152 -0.81 8.57 -9.66
CA PHE A 152 -0.27 9.90 -9.94
C PHE A 152 -1.01 10.99 -9.14
N SER A 153 -0.98 10.88 -7.81
CA SER A 153 -1.68 11.73 -6.81
C SER A 153 -3.19 11.55 -6.67
N LYS A 154 -3.88 10.92 -7.63
CA LYS A 154 -5.36 10.80 -7.58
C LYS A 154 -5.85 9.98 -6.40
N GLY A 155 -5.16 8.89 -6.09
CA GLY A 155 -5.45 8.01 -4.95
C GLY A 155 -5.33 8.73 -3.60
N PRO A 156 -4.15 9.28 -3.25
CA PRO A 156 -3.97 10.12 -2.05
C PRO A 156 -5.00 11.24 -1.93
N ALA A 157 -5.26 11.99 -3.01
CA ALA A 157 -6.25 13.08 -3.02
C ALA A 157 -7.68 12.56 -2.75
N LYS A 158 -8.04 11.40 -3.29
CA LYS A 158 -9.33 10.75 -3.02
C LYS A 158 -9.46 10.33 -1.55
N ILE A 159 -8.41 9.77 -0.96
CA ILE A 159 -8.39 9.40 0.47
C ILE A 159 -8.53 10.66 1.33
N GLN A 160 -7.77 11.72 1.03
CA GLN A 160 -7.87 13.00 1.73
C GLN A 160 -9.30 13.55 1.67
N LYS A 161 -9.93 13.55 0.50
CA LYS A 161 -11.32 14.01 0.32
C LYS A 161 -12.31 13.16 1.13
N GLN A 162 -12.14 11.84 1.16
CA GLN A 162 -12.97 10.95 1.97
C GLN A 162 -12.88 11.27 3.46
N LEU A 163 -11.67 11.48 3.98
CA LEU A 163 -11.45 11.85 5.38
C LEU A 163 -12.05 13.22 5.70
N LYS A 164 -11.79 14.24 4.88
CA LYS A 164 -12.39 15.58 5.06
C LYS A 164 -13.92 15.54 5.07
N HIS A 165 -14.54 14.81 4.13
CA HIS A 165 -16.00 14.64 4.11
C HIS A 165 -16.53 13.89 5.34
N ALA A 166 -15.70 13.09 6.00
CA ALA A 166 -16.04 12.34 7.20
C ALA A 166 -15.73 13.09 8.49
N GLY A 167 -15.29 14.35 8.42
CA GLY A 167 -15.04 15.22 9.58
C GLY A 167 -13.69 15.03 10.27
N PHE A 168 -12.69 14.48 9.56
CA PHE A 168 -11.28 14.54 9.98
C PHE A 168 -10.62 15.85 9.53
#